data_AF-A0A8J5PUN7-F1
#
_entry.id   AF-A0A8J5PUN7-F1
#
_cell.length_a   1.000
_cell.length_b   1.000
_cell.length_c   1.000
_cell.angle_alpha   90.00
_cell.angle_beta   90.00
_cell.angle_gamma   90.00
#
_symmetry.space_group_name_H-M   'P 1'
#
loop_
_entity.id
_entity.type
_entity.pdbx_description
1 polymer ?
#
loop_
_entity_poly.entity_id
_entity_poly.type
_entity_poly.pdbx_seq_one_letter_code
_entity_poly.pdbx_strand_id
1 'polypeptide(L)'
;MTERGTIAVEEAIITPSTKWLLEETFSILNPGDSSNKALEAHAAKLLDIHDKRLATMDAEGVEYMLLSLTAPGCQGITDPKLAEKTAKEANDWLACQVAKRPERFGGLQCVQ
;
A
#
# COMPACT_ATOMS: atom_id res chain seq x y z
N MET A 1 21.38 17.49 -20.16
CA MET A 1 20.00 17.24 -19.70
C MET A 1 20.11 16.24 -18.56
N THR A 2 19.70 16.58 -17.34
CA THR A 2 19.54 15.58 -16.28
C THR A 2 18.36 14.70 -16.67
N GLU A 3 18.58 13.40 -16.84
CA GLU A 3 17.50 12.45 -17.08
C GLU A 3 16.54 12.49 -15.88
N ARG A 4 15.24 12.66 -16.15
CA ARG A 4 14.19 12.62 -15.11
C ARG A 4 13.87 11.17 -14.81
N GLY A 5 13.68 10.83 -13.54
CA GLY A 5 13.34 9.46 -13.14
C GLY A 5 11.87 9.15 -13.38
N THR A 6 11.49 7.89 -13.13
CA THR A 6 10.13 7.41 -13.37
C THR A 6 9.19 7.82 -12.23
N ILE A 7 7.93 8.13 -12.58
CA ILE A 7 6.83 8.27 -11.62
C ILE A 7 5.96 7.02 -11.72
N ALA A 8 5.89 6.23 -10.66
CA ALA A 8 5.03 5.05 -10.61
C ALA A 8 3.69 5.39 -9.93
N VAL A 9 2.57 4.92 -10.48
CA VAL A 9 1.23 5.45 -10.14
C VAL A 9 0.25 4.44 -9.53
N GLU A 10 0.64 3.17 -9.41
CA GLU A 10 -0.21 2.09 -8.90
C GLU A 10 0.54 1.27 -7.83
N GLU A 11 1.07 1.98 -6.83
CA GLU A 11 1.98 1.37 -5.85
C GLU A 11 1.24 0.99 -4.57
N ALA A 12 0.89 -0.30 -4.46
CA ALA A 12 0.09 -0.80 -3.36
C ALA A 12 0.80 -0.73 -1.98
N ILE A 13 0.03 -0.36 -0.96
CA ILE A 13 0.39 -0.45 0.46
C ILE A 13 -0.74 -1.13 1.27
N ILE A 14 -0.38 -1.60 2.46
CA ILE A 14 -1.35 -1.83 3.55
C ILE A 14 -0.95 -0.95 4.73
N THR A 15 -1.90 -0.71 5.62
CA THR A 15 -1.64 -0.04 6.89
C THR A 15 -1.63 -1.09 8.01
N PRO A 16 -1.08 -0.76 9.19
CA PRO A 16 -1.20 -1.63 10.35
C PRO A 16 -2.66 -2.00 10.68
N SER A 17 -3.62 -1.09 10.42
CA SER A 17 -5.03 -1.32 10.69
C SER A 17 -5.78 -2.05 9.56
N THR A 18 -5.17 -2.22 8.39
CA THR A 18 -5.77 -2.96 7.26
C THR A 18 -5.07 -4.29 6.94
N LYS A 19 -4.07 -4.70 7.72
CA LYS A 19 -3.36 -5.99 7.51
C LYS A 19 -4.34 -7.17 7.45
N TRP A 20 -5.35 -7.17 8.30
CA TRP A 20 -6.36 -8.23 8.36
C TRP A 20 -7.13 -8.42 7.04
N LEU A 21 -7.38 -7.34 6.27
CA LEU A 21 -8.05 -7.43 4.97
C LEU A 21 -7.22 -8.26 3.98
N LEU A 22 -5.91 -8.05 3.98
CA LEU A 22 -5.00 -8.83 3.14
C LEU A 22 -5.02 -10.30 3.55
N GLU A 23 -5.03 -10.60 4.84
CA GLU A 23 -5.07 -11.98 5.35
C GLU A 23 -6.35 -12.71 4.90
N GLU A 24 -7.50 -12.02 4.91
CA GLU A 24 -8.79 -12.56 4.43
C GLU A 24 -8.80 -12.78 2.91
N THR A 25 -8.15 -11.91 2.14
CA THR A 25 -8.25 -11.91 0.68
C THR A 25 -7.06 -12.54 -0.04
N PHE A 26 -6.00 -12.92 0.69
CA PHE A 26 -4.77 -13.48 0.11
C PHE A 26 -5.02 -14.70 -0.76
N SER A 27 -5.94 -15.56 -0.35
CA SER A 27 -6.31 -16.78 -1.09
C SER A 27 -6.95 -16.49 -2.46
N ILE A 28 -7.59 -15.33 -2.61
CA ILE A 28 -8.15 -14.85 -3.89
C ILE A 28 -7.03 -14.34 -4.79
N LEU A 29 -6.04 -13.64 -4.20
CA LEU A 29 -4.92 -13.04 -4.92
C LEU A 29 -3.85 -14.08 -5.34
N ASN A 30 -3.69 -15.16 -4.58
CA ASN A 30 -2.74 -16.24 -4.86
C ASN A 30 -3.44 -17.61 -4.85
N PRO A 31 -4.21 -17.94 -5.91
CA PRO A 31 -4.92 -19.22 -5.98
C PRO A 31 -3.95 -20.40 -5.89
N GLY A 32 -4.20 -21.31 -4.94
CA GLY A 32 -3.39 -22.51 -4.73
C GLY A 32 -2.19 -22.36 -3.78
N ASP A 33 -1.90 -21.15 -3.28
CA ASP A 33 -0.92 -20.94 -2.22
C ASP A 33 -1.63 -20.58 -0.91
N SER A 34 -1.60 -21.53 0.05
CA SER A 34 -2.13 -21.33 1.40
C SER A 34 -1.01 -21.22 2.45
N SER A 35 0.24 -21.00 2.02
CA SER A 35 1.37 -20.95 2.94
C SER A 35 1.39 -19.61 3.69
N ASN A 36 1.39 -19.68 5.02
CA ASN A 36 1.45 -18.51 5.89
C ASN A 36 2.73 -17.66 5.64
N LYS A 37 3.78 -18.29 5.10
CA LYS A 37 5.06 -17.64 4.81
C LYS A 37 4.98 -16.67 3.62
N ALA A 38 4.23 -17.00 2.57
CA ALA A 38 4.07 -16.13 1.40
C ALA A 38 3.27 -14.88 1.76
N LEU A 39 2.20 -15.05 2.53
CA LEU A 39 1.38 -13.97 3.08
C LEU A 39 2.20 -13.01 3.93
N GLU A 40 2.95 -13.51 4.91
CA GLU A 40 3.77 -12.67 5.78
C GLU A 40 4.85 -11.91 5.01
N ALA A 41 5.51 -12.56 4.04
CA ALA A 41 6.49 -11.90 3.18
C ALA A 41 5.86 -10.80 2.30
N HIS A 42 4.63 -11.00 1.82
CA HIS A 42 3.91 -10.02 1.02
C HIS A 42 3.43 -8.84 1.88
N ALA A 43 2.84 -9.11 3.05
CA ALA A 43 2.42 -8.10 4.01
C ALA A 43 3.59 -7.21 4.45
N ALA A 44 4.76 -7.80 4.71
CA ALA A 44 5.97 -7.05 5.07
C ALA A 44 6.41 -6.07 3.98
N LYS A 45 6.28 -6.44 2.69
CA LYS A 45 6.59 -5.53 1.57
C LYS A 45 5.56 -4.41 1.41
N LEU A 46 4.28 -4.72 1.64
CA LEU A 46 3.20 -3.73 1.53
C LEU A 46 3.19 -2.72 2.70
N LEU A 47 3.65 -3.12 3.89
CA LEU A 47 3.82 -2.23 5.04
C LEU A 47 5.07 -1.33 4.94
N ASP A 48 6.10 -1.77 4.21
CA ASP A 48 7.34 -1.02 4.06
C ASP A 48 7.21 0.10 3.01
N ILE A 49 7.31 1.34 3.47
CA ILE A 49 7.33 2.53 2.60
C ILE A 49 8.74 3.15 2.56
N HIS A 50 9.46 3.18 3.68
CA HIS A 50 10.60 4.07 3.85
C HIS A 50 11.96 3.36 3.86
N ASP A 51 12.00 2.03 3.87
CA ASP A 51 13.25 1.28 3.94
C ASP A 51 13.56 0.60 2.60
N LYS A 52 13.18 -0.66 2.42
CA LYS A 52 13.56 -1.45 1.23
C LYS A 52 12.87 -0.90 -0.01
N ARG A 53 11.61 -0.48 0.09
CA ARG A 53 10.89 0.17 -1.03
C ARG A 53 11.67 1.37 -1.55
N LEU A 54 12.07 2.28 -0.66
CA LEU A 54 12.84 3.47 -1.03
C LEU A 54 14.21 3.12 -1.62
N ALA A 55 14.91 2.15 -1.04
CA ALA A 55 16.18 1.69 -1.57
C ALA A 55 16.03 1.10 -2.99
N THR A 56 14.97 0.34 -3.26
CA THR A 56 14.65 -0.16 -4.60
C THR A 56 14.28 0.97 -5.55
N MET A 57 13.52 1.97 -5.11
CA MET A 57 13.25 3.16 -5.93
C MET A 57 14.55 3.84 -6.39
N ASP A 58 15.49 4.05 -5.47
CA ASP A 58 16.77 4.68 -5.76
C ASP A 58 17.62 3.83 -6.73
N ALA A 59 17.63 2.51 -6.56
CA ALA A 59 18.38 1.59 -7.41
C ALA A 59 17.84 1.50 -8.86
N GLU A 60 16.52 1.58 -9.01
CA GLU A 60 15.84 1.40 -10.30
C GLU A 60 15.48 2.73 -11.00
N GLY A 61 15.88 3.88 -10.43
CA GLY A 61 15.60 5.19 -11.01
C GLY A 61 14.13 5.62 -10.93
N VAL A 62 13.41 5.17 -9.90
CA VAL A 62 12.05 5.65 -9.59
C VAL A 62 12.15 6.90 -8.72
N GLU A 63 11.83 8.04 -9.32
CA GLU A 63 11.89 9.35 -8.67
C GLU A 63 10.76 9.51 -7.66
N TYR A 64 9.55 9.05 -8.02
CA TYR A 64 8.34 9.28 -7.23
C TYR A 64 7.38 8.08 -7.30
N MET A 65 6.69 7.79 -6.20
CA MET A 65 5.63 6.77 -6.15
C MET A 65 4.33 7.38 -5.62
N LEU A 66 3.23 7.10 -6.32
CA LEU A 66 1.89 7.37 -5.83
C LEU A 66 1.32 6.10 -5.20
N LEU A 67 1.17 6.14 -3.88
CA LEU A 67 0.79 4.99 -3.06
C LEU A 67 -0.73 4.86 -2.96
N SER A 68 -1.25 3.64 -2.99
CA SER A 68 -2.68 3.36 -2.84
C SER A 68 -2.94 2.16 -1.93
N LEU A 69 -4.08 2.14 -1.25
CA LEU A 69 -4.47 0.98 -0.44
C LEU A 69 -4.68 -0.24 -1.34
N THR A 70 -4.05 -1.37 -1.01
CA THR A 70 -4.14 -2.60 -1.80
C THR A 70 -5.57 -3.13 -1.89
N ALA A 71 -5.88 -3.79 -3.00
CA ALA A 71 -7.18 -4.40 -3.23
C ALA A 71 -7.41 -5.60 -2.28
N PRO A 72 -8.65 -5.82 -1.81
CA PRO A 72 -9.88 -5.10 -2.18
C PRO A 72 -10.12 -3.80 -1.39
N GLY A 73 -9.21 -3.39 -0.50
CA GLY A 73 -9.34 -2.16 0.28
C GLY A 73 -10.61 -2.12 1.14
N CYS A 74 -11.14 -0.92 1.37
CA CYS A 74 -12.41 -0.74 2.08
C CYS A 74 -13.60 -1.32 1.31
N GLN A 75 -13.50 -1.47 -0.02
CA GLN A 75 -14.56 -2.05 -0.85
C GLN A 75 -14.81 -3.53 -0.56
N GLY A 76 -13.86 -4.23 0.07
CA GLY A 76 -14.06 -5.59 0.59
C GLY A 76 -14.94 -5.66 1.84
N ILE A 77 -15.22 -4.54 2.49
CA ILE A 77 -15.98 -4.47 3.75
C ILE A 77 -17.46 -4.22 3.46
N THR A 78 -18.30 -5.15 3.90
CA THR A 78 -19.75 -5.12 3.65
C THR A 78 -20.52 -4.21 4.62
N ASP A 79 -20.03 -4.00 5.84
CA ASP A 79 -20.59 -3.01 6.77
C ASP A 79 -20.14 -1.59 6.35
N PRO A 80 -21.05 -0.72 5.88
CA PRO A 80 -20.69 0.60 5.39
C PRO A 80 -20.02 1.49 6.45
N LYS A 81 -20.38 1.34 7.74
CA LYS A 81 -19.79 2.14 8.81
C LYS A 81 -18.37 1.72 9.10
N LEU A 82 -18.12 0.40 9.10
CA LEU A 82 -16.76 -0.12 9.24
C LEU A 82 -15.91 0.30 8.05
N ALA A 83 -16.47 0.21 6.84
CA ALA A 83 -15.75 0.52 5.62
C ALA A 83 -15.35 2.01 5.50
N GLU A 84 -16.27 2.93 5.82
CA GLU A 84 -15.98 4.36 5.93
C GLU A 84 -14.90 4.65 6.97
N LYS A 85 -15.01 4.04 8.16
CA LYS A 85 -14.02 4.17 9.22
C LYS A 85 -12.64 3.69 8.76
N THR A 86 -12.58 2.51 8.13
CA THR A 86 -11.33 1.93 7.62
C THR A 86 -10.70 2.81 6.54
N ALA A 87 -11.50 3.33 5.59
CA ALA A 87 -11.01 4.25 4.57
C ALA A 87 -10.41 5.50 5.20
N LYS A 88 -11.11 6.11 6.17
CA LYS A 88 -10.60 7.28 6.89
C LYS A 88 -9.28 7.00 7.60
N GLU A 89 -9.21 5.93 8.39
CA GLU A 89 -8.00 5.57 9.14
C GLU A 89 -6.82 5.26 8.21
N ALA A 90 -7.08 4.59 7.09
CA ALA A 90 -6.05 4.30 6.09
C ALA A 90 -5.53 5.57 5.41
N ASN A 91 -6.42 6.49 5.03
CA ASN A 91 -6.05 7.77 4.43
C ASN A 91 -5.27 8.67 5.39
N ASP A 92 -5.71 8.77 6.66
CA ASP A 92 -5.02 9.54 7.69
C ASP A 92 -3.61 8.97 7.94
N TRP A 93 -3.48 7.65 8.02
CA TRP A 93 -2.18 6.99 8.16
C TRP A 93 -1.28 7.24 6.94
N LEU A 94 -1.80 7.10 5.73
CA LEU A 94 -1.05 7.30 4.50
C LEU A 94 -0.56 8.75 4.39
N ALA A 95 -1.40 9.72 4.73
CA ALA A 95 -1.01 11.13 4.79
C ALA A 95 0.18 11.35 5.75
N CYS A 96 0.17 10.71 6.93
CA CYS A 96 1.31 10.76 7.86
C CYS A 96 2.59 10.13 7.28
N GLN A 97 2.51 9.04 6.51
CA GLN A 97 3.70 8.43 5.88
C GLN A 97 4.23 9.30 4.74
N VAL A 98 3.34 9.81 3.88
CA VAL A 98 3.68 10.74 2.80
C VAL A 98 4.37 11.98 3.34
N ALA A 99 3.87 12.56 4.43
CA ALA A 99 4.45 13.75 5.05
C ALA A 99 5.91 13.59 5.53
N LYS A 100 6.40 12.35 5.72
CA LYS A 100 7.80 12.10 6.09
C LYS A 100 8.77 12.35 4.94
N ARG A 101 8.32 12.17 3.69
CA ARG A 101 9.12 12.29 2.45
C ARG A 101 8.24 12.71 1.27
N PRO A 102 7.60 13.89 1.32
CA PRO A 102 6.63 14.33 0.30
C PRO A 102 7.25 14.53 -1.09
N GLU A 103 8.57 14.64 -1.18
CA GLU A 103 9.35 14.71 -2.41
C GLU A 103 9.50 13.36 -3.12
N ARG A 104 9.20 12.23 -2.43
CA ARG A 104 9.32 10.87 -2.97
C ARG A 104 7.99 10.13 -3.07
N PHE A 105 7.00 10.53 -2.27
CA PHE A 105 5.74 9.83 -2.16
C PHE A 105 4.54 10.77 -2.23
N GLY A 106 3.49 10.31 -2.90
CA GLY A 106 2.13 10.83 -2.80
C GLY A 106 1.18 9.71 -2.39
N GLY A 107 -0.07 10.07 -2.05
CA GLY A 107 -1.11 9.10 -1.71
C GLY A 107 -2.38 9.29 -2.54
N LEU A 108 -2.96 8.18 -3.00
CA LEU A 108 -4.31 8.12 -3.53
C LEU A 108 -5.28 7.84 -2.38
N GLN A 109 -6.29 8.70 -2.28
CA GLN A 109 -7.38 8.53 -1.32
C GLN A 109 -8.17 7.26 -1.68
N CYS A 110 -8.32 6.34 -0.73
CA CYS A 110 -9.32 5.28 -0.84
C CYS A 110 -10.68 5.80 -0.36
N VAL A 111 -11.75 5.34 -1.01
CA VAL A 111 -13.13 5.75 -0.73
C VAL A 111 -14.03 4.53 -0.76
N GLN A 112 -15.09 4.56 0.05
CA GLN A 112 -16.12 3.52 0.08
C GLN A 112 -17.06 3.61 -1.12
#